data_AF-A0A0S8AR62-F1
#
_entry.id   AF-A0A0S8AR62-F1
#
_cell.length_a   1.000
_cell.length_b   1.000
_cell.length_c   1.000
_cell.angle_alpha   90.00
_cell.angle_beta   90.00
_cell.angle_gamma   90.00
#
_symmetry.space_group_name_H-M   'P 1'
#
loop_
_entity.id
_entity.type
_entity.pdbx_description
1 polymer ?
#
loop_
_entity_poly.entity_id
_entity_poly.type
_entity_poly.pdbx_seq_one_letter_code
_entity_poly.pdbx_strand_id
1 'polypeptide(L)'
;MKQKIIEIIRKSLDVLGERSGVPLSVDIEIEIPRDEGMGDLATTVAMRLAKPLRQSPRKIAEDIAGVIHDLAPQFIENVEIAGPGFINFRLRKEFLYESLKQLLGEGHSLIRTDIGNGQKIQVEFVSANPTGPLHIGHGRGAAVGNALCNILQAAGYEVQREFYINDAGLQVQLLGRSVFARYQQLLGNDVPFPQDGYQGDYIETIAAEMRQDEGDTYAGRSFDECGDFCTAYAYKMMLSAVTKDLEDFGVVFDAWQSEKDLHSAGKVKEALDVLESKGFIYKKDDAVWFHSTKFGDDKDRVVIKQDGDYTYFASDIAYHKDKLDRGFESIIDIWGADHHGYIPRIRSVLEAFDLPGERFRVILIQMVSLLRHGVPVQMSKRAGTFITL
;
A
#
# COMPACT_ATOMS: atom_id res chain seq x y z
N MET A 1 23.23 -16.95 -0.95
CA MET A 1 23.59 -18.37 -0.66
C MET A 1 22.57 -19.36 -1.22
N LYS A 2 21.30 -19.34 -0.78
CA LYS A 2 20.25 -20.24 -1.30
C LYS A 2 20.16 -20.28 -2.84
N GLN A 3 20.22 -19.11 -3.49
CA GLN A 3 20.18 -19.01 -4.94
C GLN A 3 21.31 -19.80 -5.64
N LYS A 4 22.53 -19.77 -5.12
CA LYS A 4 23.66 -20.54 -5.68
C LYS A 4 23.42 -22.05 -5.57
N ILE A 5 22.80 -22.52 -4.49
CA ILE A 5 22.41 -23.93 -4.34
C ILE A 5 21.29 -24.28 -5.31
N ILE A 6 20.28 -23.43 -5.47
CA ILE A 6 19.19 -23.62 -6.44
C ILE A 6 19.77 -23.75 -7.86
N GLU A 7 20.71 -22.88 -8.26
CA GLU A 7 21.36 -22.94 -9.57
C GLU A 7 22.16 -24.24 -9.77
N ILE A 8 22.85 -24.71 -8.74
CA ILE A 8 23.56 -25.99 -8.79
C ILE A 8 22.56 -27.14 -8.96
N ILE A 9 21.49 -27.15 -8.17
CA ILE A 9 20.46 -28.19 -8.27
C ILE A 9 19.83 -28.17 -9.67
N ARG A 10 19.50 -26.99 -10.22
CA ARG A 10 18.99 -26.87 -11.60
C ARG A 10 19.93 -27.51 -12.61
N LYS A 11 21.23 -27.18 -12.55
CA LYS A 11 22.24 -27.82 -13.41
C LYS A 11 22.28 -29.34 -13.22
N SER A 12 22.15 -29.83 -11.99
CA SER A 12 22.05 -31.26 -11.72
C SER A 12 20.80 -31.89 -12.33
N LEU A 13 19.65 -31.20 -12.26
CA LEU A 13 18.41 -31.66 -12.87
C LEU A 13 18.46 -31.66 -14.39
N ASP A 14 19.13 -30.69 -15.01
CA ASP A 14 19.35 -30.65 -16.46
C ASP A 14 20.16 -31.87 -16.91
N VAL A 15 21.30 -32.15 -16.25
CA VAL A 15 22.15 -33.32 -16.53
C VAL A 15 21.38 -34.63 -16.34
N LEU A 16 20.58 -34.76 -15.28
CA LEU A 16 19.77 -35.96 -15.03
C LEU A 16 18.62 -36.09 -16.03
N GLY A 17 18.02 -34.97 -16.44
CA GLY A 17 16.98 -34.94 -17.46
C GLY A 17 17.49 -35.39 -18.82
N GLU A 18 18.68 -34.93 -19.22
CA GLU A 18 19.36 -35.40 -20.44
C GLU A 18 19.66 -36.90 -20.39
N ARG A 19 20.18 -37.40 -19.25
CA ARG A 19 20.50 -38.83 -19.07
C ARG A 19 19.26 -39.73 -19.10
N SER A 20 18.12 -39.24 -18.60
CA SER A 20 16.88 -40.01 -18.51
C SER A 20 15.95 -39.82 -19.72
N GLY A 21 16.22 -38.83 -20.58
CA GLY A 21 15.35 -38.44 -21.69
C GLY A 21 14.05 -37.75 -21.25
N VAL A 22 13.98 -37.27 -20.01
CA VAL A 22 12.79 -36.62 -19.43
C VAL A 22 13.20 -35.24 -18.87
N PRO A 23 12.65 -34.13 -19.39
CA PRO A 23 12.90 -32.81 -18.80
C PRO A 23 12.42 -32.74 -17.34
N LEU A 24 13.32 -32.38 -16.43
CA LEU A 24 13.04 -32.28 -15.00
C LEU A 24 12.87 -30.82 -14.60
N SER A 25 11.63 -30.37 -14.51
CA SER A 25 11.28 -29.04 -14.01
C SER A 25 10.41 -29.17 -12.77
N VAL A 26 10.98 -28.87 -11.60
CA VAL A 26 10.29 -28.86 -10.31
C VAL A 26 10.68 -27.61 -9.52
N ASP A 27 9.80 -27.17 -8.64
CA ASP A 27 10.13 -26.09 -7.72
C ASP A 27 11.11 -26.57 -6.64
N ILE A 28 12.19 -25.82 -6.47
CA ILE A 28 13.33 -26.15 -5.61
C ILE A 28 13.25 -25.30 -4.35
N GLU A 29 12.88 -25.95 -3.25
CA GLU A 29 12.90 -25.32 -1.94
C GLU A 29 14.20 -25.61 -1.21
N ILE A 30 14.81 -24.55 -0.67
CA ILE A 30 15.99 -24.60 0.19
C ILE A 30 15.63 -24.09 1.58
N GLU A 31 15.77 -24.96 2.56
CA GLU A 31 15.52 -24.67 3.96
C GLU A 31 16.82 -24.64 4.78
N ILE A 32 16.74 -24.05 5.97
CA ILE A 32 17.80 -24.13 6.99
C ILE A 32 17.39 -25.28 7.92
N PRO A 33 18.20 -26.34 8.05
CA PRO A 33 17.91 -27.44 8.95
C PRO A 33 17.73 -26.96 10.39
N ARG A 34 16.86 -27.63 11.16
CA ARG A 34 16.69 -27.33 12.60
C ARG A 34 17.87 -27.80 13.45
N ASP A 35 18.57 -28.83 12.98
CA ASP A 35 19.74 -29.42 13.62
C ASP A 35 20.98 -29.02 12.83
N GLU A 36 21.91 -28.30 13.46
CA GLU A 36 23.18 -27.87 12.86
C GLU A 36 24.06 -29.05 12.41
N GLY A 37 23.86 -30.24 12.98
CA GLY A 37 24.50 -31.47 12.53
C GLY A 37 24.14 -31.84 11.10
N MET A 38 22.96 -31.43 10.62
CA MET A 38 22.45 -31.70 9.27
C MET A 38 22.92 -30.69 8.21
N GLY A 39 23.95 -29.89 8.50
CA GLY A 39 24.52 -28.93 7.56
C GLY A 39 23.83 -27.55 7.60
N ASP A 40 24.26 -26.67 6.72
CA ASP A 40 23.84 -25.26 6.69
C ASP A 40 22.53 -25.06 5.91
N LEU A 41 22.32 -25.86 4.86
CA LEU A 41 21.15 -25.79 3.98
C LEU A 41 20.69 -27.20 3.63
N ALA A 42 19.39 -27.39 3.40
CA ALA A 42 18.85 -28.66 2.94
C ALA A 42 17.78 -28.48 1.85
N THR A 43 17.55 -29.55 1.10
CA THR A 43 16.43 -29.63 0.14
C THR A 43 15.79 -31.01 0.12
N THR A 44 14.50 -31.04 -0.20
CA THR A 44 13.68 -32.25 -0.40
C THR A 44 13.36 -32.52 -1.87
N VAL A 45 14.05 -31.84 -2.80
CA VAL A 45 13.77 -31.90 -4.25
C VAL A 45 13.71 -33.35 -4.80
N ALA A 46 14.53 -34.26 -4.28
CA ALA A 46 14.55 -35.66 -4.69
C ALA A 46 13.21 -36.38 -4.44
N MET A 47 12.49 -36.02 -3.37
CA MET A 47 11.17 -36.57 -3.05
C MET A 47 10.10 -36.15 -4.07
N ARG A 48 10.19 -34.91 -4.56
CA ARG A 48 9.28 -34.38 -5.59
C ARG A 48 9.51 -35.06 -6.94
N LEU A 49 10.72 -35.56 -7.20
CA LEU A 49 11.13 -36.20 -8.44
C LEU A 49 10.87 -37.72 -8.50
N ALA A 50 10.56 -38.35 -7.36
CA ALA A 50 10.34 -39.79 -7.30
C ALA A 50 9.23 -40.30 -8.23
N LYS A 51 8.11 -39.58 -8.32
CA LYS A 51 6.99 -39.94 -9.20
C LYS A 51 7.33 -39.72 -10.69
N PRO A 52 7.86 -38.55 -11.12
CA PRO A 52 8.32 -38.34 -12.50
C PRO A 52 9.35 -39.38 -12.98
N LEU A 53 10.34 -39.70 -12.16
CA LEU A 53 11.45 -40.59 -12.53
C LEU A 53 11.17 -42.08 -12.27
N ARG A 54 10.09 -42.41 -11.55
CA ARG A 54 9.76 -43.77 -11.09
C ARG A 54 10.93 -44.45 -10.36
N GLN A 55 11.66 -43.67 -9.57
CA GLN A 55 12.82 -44.11 -8.79
C GLN A 55 12.62 -43.78 -7.31
N SER A 56 13.36 -44.46 -6.43
CA SER A 56 13.32 -44.14 -5.00
C SER A 56 13.92 -42.74 -4.77
N PRO A 57 13.36 -41.90 -3.88
CA PRO A 57 13.88 -40.56 -3.65
C PRO A 57 15.33 -40.56 -3.18
N ARG A 58 15.74 -41.57 -2.40
CA ARG A 58 17.13 -41.74 -1.98
C ARG A 58 18.07 -41.93 -3.16
N LYS A 59 17.68 -42.75 -4.15
CA LYS A 59 18.50 -42.97 -5.35
C LYS A 59 18.63 -41.68 -6.17
N ILE A 60 17.53 -40.93 -6.30
CA ILE A 60 17.56 -39.61 -6.97
C ILE A 60 18.45 -38.62 -6.22
N ALA A 61 18.41 -38.62 -4.89
CA ALA A 61 19.30 -37.79 -4.07
C ALA A 61 20.77 -38.16 -4.27
N GLU A 62 21.10 -39.45 -4.37
CA GLU A 62 22.45 -39.94 -4.70
C GLU A 62 22.89 -39.50 -6.09
N ASP A 63 22.00 -39.57 -7.08
CA ASP A 63 22.31 -39.16 -8.45
C ASP A 63 22.51 -37.63 -8.53
N ILE A 64 21.68 -36.83 -7.84
CA ILE A 64 21.87 -35.38 -7.72
C ILE A 64 23.21 -35.08 -7.04
N ALA A 65 23.47 -35.67 -5.87
CA ALA A 65 24.71 -35.45 -5.12
C ALA A 65 25.95 -35.85 -5.93
N GLY A 66 25.87 -36.92 -6.73
CA GLY A 66 26.92 -37.34 -7.66
C GLY A 66 27.21 -36.28 -8.72
N VAL A 67 26.19 -35.70 -9.35
CA VAL A 67 26.39 -34.60 -10.31
C VAL A 67 26.97 -33.36 -9.61
N ILE A 68 26.51 -33.03 -8.40
CA ILE A 68 27.07 -31.90 -7.64
C ILE A 68 28.54 -32.13 -7.31
N HIS A 69 28.91 -33.35 -6.94
CA HIS A 69 30.31 -33.73 -6.71
C HIS A 69 31.14 -33.56 -7.99
N ASP A 70 30.65 -34.02 -9.14
CA ASP A 70 31.33 -33.87 -10.44
C ASP A 70 31.49 -32.39 -10.84
N LEU A 71 30.51 -31.54 -10.52
CA LEU A 71 30.58 -30.09 -10.73
C LEU A 71 31.60 -29.39 -9.81
N ALA A 72 32.03 -30.04 -8.72
CA ALA A 72 33.01 -29.57 -7.75
C ALA A 72 32.86 -28.08 -7.36
N PRO A 73 31.68 -27.63 -6.89
CA PRO A 73 31.45 -26.23 -6.54
C PRO A 73 32.33 -25.81 -5.36
N GLN A 74 33.17 -24.78 -5.58
CA GLN A 74 34.20 -24.35 -4.63
C GLN A 74 33.65 -23.94 -3.25
N PHE A 75 32.38 -23.54 -3.17
CA PHE A 75 31.78 -23.05 -1.93
C PHE A 75 31.11 -24.14 -1.08
N ILE A 76 31.02 -25.38 -1.58
CA ILE A 76 30.45 -26.52 -0.84
C ILE A 76 31.60 -27.33 -0.23
N GLU A 77 31.51 -27.58 1.08
CA GLU A 77 32.42 -28.45 1.82
C GLU A 77 32.00 -29.92 1.63
N ASN A 78 30.73 -30.24 1.89
CA ASN A 78 30.19 -31.57 1.69
C ASN A 78 28.70 -31.55 1.30
N VAL A 79 28.25 -32.67 0.72
CA VAL A 79 26.84 -32.96 0.43
C VAL A 79 26.52 -34.31 1.06
N GLU A 80 25.56 -34.34 1.97
CA GLU A 80 25.16 -35.55 2.70
C GLU A 80 23.70 -35.91 2.42
N ILE A 81 23.41 -37.21 2.34
CA ILE A 81 22.07 -37.70 2.08
C ILE A 81 21.50 -38.31 3.35
N ALA A 82 20.40 -37.75 3.84
CA ALA A 82 19.74 -38.18 5.07
C ALA A 82 18.36 -38.78 4.81
N GLY A 83 18.03 -39.81 5.60
CA GLY A 83 16.70 -40.44 5.61
C GLY A 83 16.22 -40.88 4.22
N PRO A 84 14.98 -40.52 3.82
CA PRO A 84 14.38 -40.99 2.58
C PRO A 84 14.89 -40.27 1.32
N GLY A 85 15.68 -39.20 1.43
CA GLY A 85 16.18 -38.41 0.29
C GLY A 85 16.34 -36.92 0.56
N PHE A 86 16.61 -36.52 1.81
CA PHE A 86 17.06 -35.15 2.10
C PHE A 86 18.49 -34.99 1.59
N ILE A 87 18.75 -33.88 0.91
CA ILE A 87 20.11 -33.49 0.49
C ILE A 87 20.53 -32.32 1.35
N ASN A 88 21.53 -32.56 2.19
CA ASN A 88 22.09 -31.62 3.15
C ASN A 88 23.40 -31.05 2.61
N PHE A 89 23.59 -29.74 2.73
CA PHE A 89 24.75 -29.03 2.24
C PHE A 89 25.50 -28.39 3.40
N ARG A 90 26.80 -28.69 3.52
CA ARG A 90 27.71 -27.92 4.37
C ARG A 90 28.54 -26.99 3.49
N LEU A 91 28.54 -25.71 3.82
CA LEU A 91 29.26 -24.66 3.10
C LEU A 91 30.66 -24.51 3.68
N ARG A 92 31.64 -24.22 2.82
CA ARG A 92 33.00 -23.95 3.29
C ARG A 92 33.02 -22.69 4.15
N LYS A 93 33.76 -22.73 5.27
CA LYS A 93 33.92 -21.57 6.16
C LYS A 93 34.54 -20.38 5.43
N GLU A 94 35.48 -20.63 4.52
CA GLU A 94 36.14 -19.59 3.73
C GLU A 94 35.11 -18.81 2.90
N PHE A 95 34.14 -19.49 2.30
CA PHE A 95 33.05 -18.86 1.54
C PHE A 95 32.16 -17.98 2.43
N LEU A 96 31.86 -18.43 3.66
CA LEU A 96 31.10 -17.63 4.63
C LEU A 96 31.88 -16.40 5.10
N TYR A 97 33.18 -16.56 5.39
CA TYR A 97 34.04 -15.47 5.83
C TYR A 97 34.25 -14.43 4.73
N GLU A 98 34.41 -14.86 3.47
CA GLU A 98 34.48 -13.95 2.33
C GLU A 98 33.18 -13.17 2.15
N SER A 99 32.03 -13.85 2.26
CA SER A 99 30.72 -13.20 2.19
C SER A 99 30.54 -12.16 3.30
N LEU A 100 31.00 -12.46 4.52
CA LEU A 100 30.97 -11.51 5.65
C LEU A 100 31.93 -10.33 5.42
N LYS A 101 33.13 -10.57 4.89
CA LYS A 101 34.07 -9.50 4.54
C LYS A 101 33.50 -8.57 3.47
N GLN A 102 32.85 -9.13 2.44
CA GLN A 102 32.13 -8.34 1.43
C GLN A 102 31.02 -7.50 2.09
N LEU A 103 30.25 -8.09 3.00
CA LEU A 103 29.18 -7.37 3.71
C LEU A 103 29.73 -6.21 4.54
N LEU A 104 30.86 -6.39 5.21
CA LEU A 104 31.51 -5.34 5.99
C LEU A 104 32.13 -4.24 5.10
N GLY A 105 32.53 -4.57 3.87
CA GLY A 105 33.12 -3.62 2.92
C GLY A 105 32.09 -2.83 2.10
N GLU A 106 31.12 -3.51 1.50
CA GLU A 106 30.08 -2.94 0.65
C GLU A 106 28.85 -2.48 1.45
N GLY A 107 28.69 -2.97 2.68
CA GLY A 107 27.57 -2.65 3.54
C GLY A 107 26.26 -3.22 3.00
N HIS A 108 25.17 -2.45 3.14
CA HIS A 108 23.83 -2.92 2.82
C HIS A 108 23.60 -3.16 1.31
N SER A 109 24.46 -2.65 0.42
CA SER A 109 24.30 -2.89 -1.03
C SER A 109 24.43 -4.37 -1.39
N LEU A 110 25.23 -5.15 -0.65
CA LEU A 110 25.42 -6.57 -0.89
C LEU A 110 24.15 -7.41 -0.65
N ILE A 111 23.28 -6.95 0.25
CA ILE A 111 22.02 -7.65 0.60
C ILE A 111 20.79 -7.06 -0.11
N ARG A 112 20.97 -5.94 -0.82
CA ARG A 112 19.91 -5.39 -1.67
C ARG A 112 19.88 -6.15 -2.99
N THR A 113 18.69 -6.49 -3.43
CA THR A 113 18.45 -7.14 -4.72
C THR A 113 17.69 -6.17 -5.61
N ASP A 114 18.15 -5.95 -6.83
CA ASP A 114 17.44 -5.10 -7.81
C ASP A 114 16.42 -5.94 -8.59
N ILE A 115 15.40 -6.42 -7.89
CA ILE A 115 14.28 -7.17 -8.50
C ILE A 115 13.32 -6.19 -9.17
N GLY A 116 13.21 -4.98 -8.63
CA GLY A 116 12.33 -3.94 -9.12
C GLY A 116 12.80 -3.33 -10.44
N ASN A 117 14.10 -3.32 -10.73
CA ASN A 117 14.65 -2.86 -12.01
C ASN A 117 14.12 -1.47 -12.42
N GLY A 118 13.96 -0.57 -11.45
CA GLY A 118 13.44 0.78 -11.66
C GLY A 118 11.94 0.88 -11.96
N GLN A 119 11.17 -0.20 -11.86
CA GLN A 119 9.71 -0.15 -12.07
C GLN A 119 9.05 0.83 -11.11
N LYS A 120 8.15 1.65 -11.64
CA LYS A 120 7.45 2.69 -10.88
C LYS A 120 6.27 2.11 -10.12
N ILE A 121 6.26 2.27 -8.80
CA ILE A 121 5.18 1.84 -7.92
C ILE A 121 4.65 3.03 -7.13
N GLN A 122 3.33 3.21 -7.15
CA GLN A 122 2.63 4.15 -6.28
C GLN A 122 2.09 3.39 -5.07
N VAL A 123 2.32 3.92 -3.87
CA VAL A 123 1.80 3.37 -2.61
C VAL A 123 0.96 4.44 -1.89
N GLU A 124 -0.35 4.24 -1.82
CA GLU A 124 -1.31 5.12 -1.16
C GLU A 124 -1.62 4.59 0.23
N PHE A 125 -1.48 5.45 1.26
CA PHE A 125 -1.76 5.05 2.64
C PHE A 125 -2.08 6.25 3.55
N VAL A 126 -2.68 5.94 4.69
CA VAL A 126 -3.25 6.89 5.68
C VAL A 126 -4.47 7.63 5.16
N SER A 127 -4.33 8.45 4.10
CA SER A 127 -5.37 9.19 3.37
C SER A 127 -6.59 9.59 4.22
N ALA A 128 -6.30 10.12 5.40
CA ALA A 128 -7.32 10.47 6.38
C ALA A 128 -7.92 11.83 6.04
N ASN A 129 -9.24 11.96 6.12
CA ASN A 129 -9.89 13.24 5.89
C ASN A 129 -9.31 14.30 6.86
N PRO A 130 -8.91 15.49 6.35
CA PRO A 130 -8.27 16.55 7.13
C PRO A 130 -9.29 17.35 7.95
N THR A 131 -10.25 16.66 8.58
CA THR A 131 -11.31 17.26 9.39
C THR A 131 -11.10 17.07 10.89
N GLY A 132 -9.99 16.46 11.26
CA GLY A 132 -9.51 16.34 12.63
C GLY A 132 -8.19 15.58 12.67
N PRO A 133 -7.47 15.67 13.80
CA PRO A 133 -6.11 15.15 13.93
C PRO A 133 -6.02 13.65 13.66
N LEU A 134 -4.80 13.18 13.41
CA LEU A 134 -4.52 11.76 13.34
C LEU A 134 -4.70 11.12 14.71
N HIS A 135 -4.88 9.81 14.69
CA HIS A 135 -5.09 9.00 15.90
C HIS A 135 -4.36 7.68 15.74
N ILE A 136 -4.20 6.93 16.82
CA ILE A 136 -3.42 5.67 16.82
C ILE A 136 -3.81 4.67 15.73
N GLY A 137 -5.09 4.63 15.32
CA GLY A 137 -5.55 3.82 14.19
C GLY A 137 -4.85 4.17 12.86
N HIS A 138 -4.63 5.46 12.58
CA HIS A 138 -3.88 5.93 11.41
C HIS A 138 -2.39 5.58 11.51
N GLY A 139 -1.83 5.57 12.72
CA GLY A 139 -0.44 5.17 12.98
C GLY A 139 -0.11 3.76 12.49
N ARG A 140 -1.07 2.83 12.58
CA ARG A 140 -0.91 1.48 12.01
C ARG A 140 -0.75 1.51 10.49
N GLY A 141 -1.58 2.31 9.82
CA GLY A 141 -1.48 2.55 8.37
C GLY A 141 -0.16 3.19 7.98
N ALA A 142 0.24 4.23 8.71
CA ALA A 142 1.50 4.93 8.52
C ALA A 142 2.71 3.99 8.64
N ALA A 143 2.78 3.17 9.69
CA ALA A 143 3.87 2.24 9.92
C ALA A 143 3.96 1.14 8.85
N VAL A 144 2.83 0.53 8.49
CA VAL A 144 2.78 -0.53 7.47
C VAL A 144 3.15 0.03 6.09
N GLY A 145 2.57 1.17 5.70
CA GLY A 145 2.85 1.79 4.40
C GLY A 145 4.29 2.23 4.27
N ASN A 146 4.84 2.89 5.29
CA ASN A 146 6.24 3.32 5.25
C ASN A 146 7.22 2.14 5.23
N ALA A 147 6.97 1.09 6.02
CA ALA A 147 7.79 -0.12 6.01
C ALA A 147 7.77 -0.81 4.64
N LEU A 148 6.60 -0.93 4.02
CA LEU A 148 6.46 -1.48 2.68
C LEU A 148 7.24 -0.66 1.65
N CYS A 149 7.09 0.67 1.66
CA CYS A 149 7.81 1.56 0.75
C CYS A 149 9.33 1.39 0.90
N ASN A 150 9.83 1.31 2.13
CA ASN A 150 11.26 1.11 2.39
C ASN A 150 11.77 -0.23 1.86
N ILE A 151 10.97 -1.30 1.98
CA ILE A 151 11.31 -2.63 1.43
C ILE A 151 11.31 -2.61 -0.10
N LEU A 152 10.30 -2.00 -0.72
CA LEU A 152 10.21 -1.88 -2.18
C LEU A 152 11.38 -1.04 -2.74
N GLN A 153 11.72 0.09 -2.13
CA GLN A 153 12.88 0.88 -2.52
C GLN A 153 14.19 0.08 -2.36
N ALA A 154 14.34 -0.67 -1.26
CA ALA A 154 15.49 -1.55 -1.07
C ALA A 154 15.56 -2.70 -2.08
N ALA A 155 14.42 -3.08 -2.68
CA ALA A 155 14.31 -4.08 -3.74
C ALA A 155 14.47 -3.49 -5.16
N GLY A 156 14.78 -2.19 -5.30
CA GLY A 156 15.10 -1.56 -6.59
C GLY A 156 13.90 -0.94 -7.32
N TYR A 157 12.75 -0.77 -6.67
CA TYR A 157 11.60 -0.06 -7.24
C TYR A 157 11.72 1.46 -7.09
N GLU A 158 11.20 2.21 -8.06
CA GLU A 158 10.96 3.66 -7.94
C GLU A 158 9.61 3.86 -7.25
N VAL A 159 9.63 4.09 -5.94
CA VAL A 159 8.43 4.16 -5.11
C VAL A 159 8.01 5.60 -4.85
N GLN A 160 6.74 5.92 -5.09
CA GLN A 160 6.10 7.15 -4.64
C GLN A 160 5.11 6.86 -3.50
N ARG A 161 5.34 7.48 -2.34
CA ARG A 161 4.39 7.54 -1.22
C ARG A 161 3.37 8.64 -1.51
N GLU A 162 2.09 8.32 -1.55
CA GLU A 162 1.03 9.31 -1.78
C GLU A 162 -0.01 9.32 -0.66
N PHE A 163 -0.42 10.53 -0.28
CA PHE A 163 -1.56 10.76 0.59
C PHE A 163 -2.70 11.34 -0.25
N TYR A 164 -3.85 10.68 -0.28
CA TYR A 164 -5.05 11.22 -0.93
C TYR A 164 -5.82 12.10 0.06
N ILE A 165 -6.11 13.33 -0.37
CA ILE A 165 -6.83 14.32 0.43
C ILE A 165 -8.25 14.44 -0.10
N ASN A 166 -9.21 14.01 0.72
CA ASN A 166 -10.63 14.28 0.50
C ASN A 166 -10.98 15.68 1.03
N ASP A 167 -10.65 16.71 0.24
CA ASP A 167 -10.91 18.12 0.52
C ASP A 167 -12.16 18.67 -0.21
N ALA A 168 -12.95 17.78 -0.79
CA ALA A 168 -14.21 18.11 -1.44
C ALA A 168 -15.42 17.80 -0.53
N GLY A 169 -16.43 18.67 -0.56
CA GLY A 169 -17.76 18.40 0.01
C GLY A 169 -18.02 18.89 1.43
N LEU A 170 -19.11 18.38 2.01
CA LEU A 170 -19.76 18.94 3.19
C LEU A 170 -18.89 18.87 4.47
N GLN A 171 -18.02 17.86 4.59
CA GLN A 171 -17.23 17.68 5.81
C GLN A 171 -16.25 18.83 6.05
N VAL A 172 -15.61 19.34 5.01
CA VAL A 172 -14.67 20.47 5.12
C VAL A 172 -15.43 21.77 5.38
N GLN A 173 -16.60 21.95 4.77
CA GLN A 173 -17.47 23.10 5.08
C GLN A 173 -17.94 23.08 6.54
N LEU A 174 -18.30 21.91 7.08
CA LEU A 174 -18.65 21.76 8.50
C LEU A 174 -17.47 22.09 9.42
N LEU A 175 -16.25 21.70 9.04
CA LEU A 175 -15.02 22.10 9.74
C LEU A 175 -14.88 23.63 9.74
N GLY A 176 -15.01 24.28 8.58
CA GLY A 176 -14.98 25.74 8.45
C GLY A 176 -16.04 26.44 9.29
N ARG A 177 -17.29 25.92 9.31
CA ARG A 177 -18.37 26.44 10.15
C ARG A 177 -18.08 26.31 11.63
N SER A 178 -17.50 25.20 12.06
CA SER A 178 -17.10 24.99 13.45
C SER A 178 -16.02 25.99 13.89
N VAL A 179 -15.00 26.19 13.07
CA VAL A 179 -13.93 27.17 13.36
C VAL A 179 -14.48 28.59 13.37
N PHE A 180 -15.29 28.96 12.37
CA PHE A 180 -15.94 30.27 12.31
C PHE A 180 -16.78 30.56 13.56
N ALA A 181 -17.60 29.60 14.00
CA ALA A 181 -18.41 29.78 15.21
C ALA A 181 -17.54 30.04 16.45
N ARG A 182 -16.45 29.28 16.64
CA ARG A 182 -15.51 29.54 17.75
C ARG A 182 -14.78 30.87 17.61
N TYR A 183 -14.35 31.23 16.41
CA TYR A 183 -13.69 32.51 16.14
C TYR A 183 -14.60 33.68 16.54
N GLN A 184 -15.87 33.65 16.13
CA GLN A 184 -16.86 34.68 16.49
C GLN A 184 -17.12 34.73 18.00
N GLN A 185 -17.22 33.57 18.66
CA GLN A 185 -17.39 33.48 20.12
C GLN A 185 -16.18 34.05 20.87
N LEU A 186 -14.94 33.81 20.39
CA LEU A 186 -13.72 34.39 20.96
C LEU A 186 -13.70 35.93 20.86
N LEU A 187 -14.36 36.49 19.85
CA LEU A 187 -14.55 37.94 19.67
C LEU A 187 -15.71 38.52 20.49
N GLY A 188 -16.44 37.68 21.25
CA GLY A 188 -17.58 38.09 22.06
C GLY A 188 -18.92 38.18 21.30
N ASN A 189 -18.97 37.68 20.06
CA ASN A 189 -20.23 37.61 19.30
C ASN A 189 -21.04 36.37 19.69
N ASP A 190 -22.36 36.52 19.79
CA ASP A 190 -23.29 35.43 20.09
C ASP A 190 -23.66 34.67 18.81
N VAL A 191 -22.76 33.80 18.35
CA VAL A 191 -22.98 32.91 17.20
C VAL A 191 -23.20 31.49 17.71
N PRO A 192 -24.32 30.83 17.35
CA PRO A 192 -24.59 29.47 17.78
C PRO A 192 -23.59 28.49 17.14
N PHE A 193 -23.14 27.52 17.94
CA PHE A 193 -22.27 26.47 17.42
C PHE A 193 -23.07 25.48 16.54
N PRO A 194 -22.57 25.06 15.37
CA PRO A 194 -23.28 24.13 14.50
C PRO A 194 -23.49 22.78 15.18
N GLN A 195 -24.73 22.27 15.15
CA GLN A 195 -25.11 21.00 15.81
C GLN A 195 -24.28 19.81 15.32
N ASP A 196 -24.06 19.72 14.01
CA ASP A 196 -23.24 18.68 13.36
C ASP A 196 -21.77 19.09 13.21
N GLY A 197 -21.37 20.18 13.87
CA GLY A 197 -20.00 20.66 13.86
C GLY A 197 -19.01 19.71 14.54
N TYR A 198 -17.74 19.85 14.18
CA TYR A 198 -16.64 19.22 14.91
C TYR A 198 -16.45 19.92 16.25
N GLN A 199 -16.35 19.17 17.36
CA GLN A 199 -16.33 19.75 18.71
C GLN A 199 -15.02 19.51 19.47
N GLY A 200 -14.00 18.94 18.83
CA GLY A 200 -12.72 18.69 19.52
C GLY A 200 -11.94 19.98 19.80
N ASP A 201 -11.07 19.93 20.81
CA ASP A 201 -10.25 21.06 21.29
C ASP A 201 -9.41 21.71 20.18
N TYR A 202 -9.07 20.96 19.13
CA TYR A 202 -8.38 21.46 17.95
C TYR A 202 -9.17 22.58 17.23
N ILE A 203 -10.50 22.59 17.29
CA ILE A 203 -11.33 23.64 16.68
C ILE A 203 -11.13 24.97 17.40
N GLU A 204 -11.04 24.94 18.73
CA GLU A 204 -10.76 26.13 19.53
C GLU A 204 -9.34 26.63 19.29
N THR A 205 -8.39 25.71 19.12
CA THR A 205 -6.99 26.03 18.76
C THR A 205 -6.93 26.74 17.40
N ILE A 206 -7.52 26.16 16.35
CA ILE A 206 -7.54 26.77 15.01
C ILE A 206 -8.24 28.14 15.03
N ALA A 207 -9.34 28.28 15.77
CA ALA A 207 -10.05 29.55 15.89
C ALA A 207 -9.23 30.64 16.60
N ALA A 208 -8.45 30.26 17.62
CA ALA A 208 -7.54 31.16 18.31
C ALA A 208 -6.40 31.61 17.39
N GLU A 209 -5.83 30.70 16.59
CA GLU A 209 -4.82 31.03 15.58
C GLU A 209 -5.40 31.93 14.49
N MET A 210 -6.60 31.62 13.98
CA MET A 210 -7.28 32.47 13.00
C MET A 210 -7.49 33.89 13.54
N ARG A 211 -7.82 34.03 14.83
CA ARG A 211 -7.91 35.35 15.49
C ARG A 211 -6.55 36.04 15.61
N GLN A 212 -5.49 35.29 15.89
CA GLN A 212 -4.15 35.84 15.94
C GLN A 212 -3.71 36.39 14.57
N ASP A 213 -4.01 35.67 13.50
CA ASP A 213 -3.57 36.00 12.14
C ASP A 213 -4.45 37.08 11.49
N GLU A 214 -5.78 36.97 11.62
CA GLU A 214 -6.75 37.83 10.94
C GLU A 214 -7.32 38.95 11.83
N GLY A 215 -7.05 38.92 13.13
CA GLY A 215 -7.61 39.85 14.10
C GLY A 215 -9.14 39.82 14.09
N ASP A 216 -9.75 41.00 14.01
CA ASP A 216 -11.20 41.20 14.03
C ASP A 216 -11.78 41.40 12.61
N THR A 217 -11.02 41.08 11.55
CA THR A 217 -11.38 41.35 10.14
C THR A 217 -12.75 40.76 9.74
N TYR A 218 -13.09 39.60 10.30
CA TYR A 218 -14.34 38.88 10.03
C TYR A 218 -15.37 39.01 11.16
N ALA A 219 -15.12 39.89 12.15
CA ALA A 219 -16.02 40.12 13.26
C ALA A 219 -17.43 40.54 12.77
N GLY A 220 -18.47 39.92 13.33
CA GLY A 220 -19.87 40.24 13.01
C GLY A 220 -20.34 39.88 11.58
N ARG A 221 -19.46 39.38 10.71
CA ARG A 221 -19.85 38.85 9.40
C ARG A 221 -20.60 37.53 9.55
N SER A 222 -21.39 37.18 8.54
CA SER A 222 -22.04 35.88 8.43
C SER A 222 -21.10 34.84 7.80
N PHE A 223 -21.40 33.55 8.00
CA PHE A 223 -20.64 32.49 7.34
C PHE A 223 -20.77 32.54 5.82
N ASP A 224 -21.89 33.04 5.27
CA ASP A 224 -22.06 33.14 3.82
C ASP A 224 -21.10 34.17 3.20
N GLU A 225 -20.67 35.18 3.98
CA GLU A 225 -19.73 36.22 3.51
C GLU A 225 -18.26 35.82 3.62
N CYS A 226 -17.91 34.90 4.52
CA CYS A 226 -16.50 34.56 4.81
C CYS A 226 -16.22 33.05 4.93
N GLY A 227 -17.20 32.21 4.59
CA GLY A 227 -17.16 30.77 4.81
C GLY A 227 -16.10 30.07 3.97
N ASP A 228 -15.87 30.52 2.74
CA ASP A 228 -14.81 29.99 1.87
C ASP A 228 -13.43 30.21 2.50
N PHE A 229 -13.18 31.40 3.04
CA PHE A 229 -11.94 31.69 3.76
C PHE A 229 -11.82 30.84 5.02
N CYS A 230 -12.85 30.80 5.86
CA CYS A 230 -12.83 30.02 7.11
C CYS A 230 -12.60 28.53 6.84
N THR A 231 -13.22 28.00 5.79
CA THR A 231 -13.07 26.61 5.33
C THR A 231 -11.63 26.35 4.86
N ALA A 232 -11.09 27.22 4.00
CA ALA A 232 -9.73 27.09 3.50
C ALA A 232 -8.67 27.23 4.62
N TYR A 233 -8.88 28.15 5.57
CA TYR A 233 -8.01 28.34 6.72
C TYR A 233 -8.00 27.11 7.62
N ALA A 234 -9.18 26.63 8.03
CA ALA A 234 -9.30 25.47 8.90
C ALA A 234 -8.72 24.20 8.26
N TYR A 235 -8.99 24.01 6.96
CA TYR A 235 -8.39 22.94 6.17
C TYR A 235 -6.86 23.03 6.16
N LYS A 236 -6.29 24.20 5.86
CA LYS A 236 -4.84 24.41 5.81
C LYS A 236 -4.18 24.08 7.15
N MET A 237 -4.77 24.53 8.25
CA MET A 237 -4.26 24.22 9.60
C MET A 237 -4.32 22.72 9.90
N MET A 238 -5.40 22.03 9.53
CA MET A 238 -5.49 20.58 9.70
C MET A 238 -4.55 19.79 8.83
N LEU A 239 -4.40 20.16 7.57
CA LEU A 239 -3.43 19.52 6.71
C LEU A 239 -2.01 19.71 7.26
N SER A 240 -1.67 20.92 7.70
CA SER A 240 -0.36 21.20 8.31
C SER A 240 -0.10 20.37 9.57
N ALA A 241 -1.10 20.20 10.44
CA ALA A 241 -0.98 19.37 11.63
C ALA A 241 -0.81 17.88 11.27
N VAL A 242 -1.62 17.38 10.33
CA VAL A 242 -1.53 16.00 9.84
C VAL A 242 -0.15 15.72 9.21
N THR A 243 0.35 16.64 8.38
CA THR A 243 1.69 16.52 7.78
C THR A 243 2.76 16.47 8.87
N LYS A 244 2.70 17.37 9.86
CA LYS A 244 3.65 17.40 10.97
C LYS A 244 3.62 16.11 11.81
N ASP A 245 2.42 15.62 12.16
CA ASP A 245 2.27 14.38 12.92
C ASP A 245 2.91 13.19 12.18
N LEU A 246 2.75 13.13 10.86
CA LEU A 246 3.35 12.08 10.03
C LEU A 246 4.88 12.21 9.94
N GLU A 247 5.39 13.43 9.76
CA GLU A 247 6.83 13.71 9.76
C GLU A 247 7.48 13.34 11.09
N ASP A 248 6.88 13.74 12.21
CA ASP A 248 7.33 13.40 13.57
C ASP A 248 7.25 11.87 13.82
N PHE A 249 6.28 11.18 13.19
CA PHE A 249 6.17 9.72 13.20
C PHE A 249 7.18 9.02 12.27
N GLY A 250 7.94 9.77 11.45
CA GLY A 250 8.96 9.25 10.53
C GLY A 250 8.43 8.86 9.15
N VAL A 251 7.31 9.44 8.73
CA VAL A 251 6.70 9.23 7.41
C VAL A 251 6.65 10.55 6.65
N VAL A 252 7.34 10.58 5.50
CA VAL A 252 7.32 11.72 4.58
C VAL A 252 6.68 11.25 3.28
N PHE A 253 5.66 11.97 2.82
CA PHE A 253 4.97 11.69 1.57
C PHE A 253 5.63 12.44 0.41
N ASP A 254 5.74 11.75 -0.73
CA ASP A 254 6.31 12.31 -1.96
C ASP A 254 5.26 13.13 -2.73
N ALA A 255 3.98 12.78 -2.59
CA ALA A 255 2.85 13.45 -3.21
C ALA A 255 1.64 13.55 -2.27
N TRP A 256 0.88 14.64 -2.42
CA TRP A 256 -0.40 14.87 -1.77
C TRP A 256 -1.43 15.16 -2.85
N GLN A 257 -2.38 14.25 -3.07
CA GLN A 257 -3.36 14.36 -4.14
C GLN A 257 -4.69 14.90 -3.62
N SER A 258 -5.06 16.12 -4.01
CA SER A 258 -6.35 16.73 -3.67
C SER A 258 -7.47 16.24 -4.59
N GLU A 259 -8.62 15.92 -4.00
CA GLU A 259 -9.86 15.64 -4.74
C GLU A 259 -10.36 16.89 -5.46
N LYS A 260 -10.33 18.05 -4.79
CA LYS A 260 -10.72 19.33 -5.37
C LYS A 260 -9.88 19.70 -6.58
N ASP A 261 -8.59 19.40 -6.56
CA ASP A 261 -7.69 19.63 -7.70
C ASP A 261 -8.06 18.75 -8.90
N LEU A 262 -8.43 17.48 -8.68
CA LEU A 262 -8.93 16.60 -9.76
C LEU A 262 -10.20 17.15 -10.42
N HIS A 263 -11.14 17.65 -9.61
CA HIS A 263 -12.38 18.26 -10.12
C HIS A 263 -12.11 19.55 -10.89
N SER A 264 -11.36 20.47 -10.30
CA SER A 264 -11.08 21.79 -10.91
C SER A 264 -10.22 21.69 -12.17
N ALA A 265 -9.35 20.67 -12.28
CA ALA A 265 -8.59 20.37 -13.48
C ALA A 265 -9.40 19.63 -14.56
N GLY A 266 -10.67 19.30 -14.32
CA GLY A 266 -11.52 18.58 -15.26
C GLY A 266 -11.18 17.10 -15.45
N LYS A 267 -10.34 16.52 -14.56
CA LYS A 267 -9.85 15.14 -14.66
C LYS A 267 -10.95 14.10 -14.55
N VAL A 268 -12.01 14.40 -13.80
CA VAL A 268 -13.19 13.53 -13.69
C VAL A 268 -13.88 13.37 -15.03
N LYS A 269 -14.15 14.47 -15.71
CA LYS A 269 -14.74 14.45 -17.05
C LYS A 269 -13.82 13.75 -18.05
N GLU A 270 -12.53 14.08 -18.04
CA GLU A 270 -11.53 13.45 -18.91
C GLU A 270 -11.53 11.92 -18.78
N ALA A 271 -11.55 11.41 -17.54
CA ALA A 271 -11.53 9.97 -17.29
C ALA A 271 -12.80 9.27 -17.78
N LEU A 272 -13.97 9.90 -17.58
CA LEU A 272 -15.23 9.35 -18.08
C LEU A 272 -15.33 9.41 -19.62
N ASP A 273 -14.84 10.47 -20.25
CA ASP A 273 -14.79 10.60 -21.72
C ASP A 273 -13.91 9.47 -22.32
N VAL A 274 -12.78 9.13 -21.67
CA VAL A 274 -11.94 8.00 -22.09
C VAL A 274 -12.70 6.67 -21.96
N LEU A 275 -13.37 6.41 -20.84
CA LEU A 275 -14.16 5.17 -20.67
C LEU A 275 -15.34 5.10 -21.65
N GLU A 276 -15.94 6.23 -21.99
CA GLU A 276 -17.00 6.32 -23.02
C GLU A 276 -16.43 5.98 -24.40
N SER A 277 -15.27 6.52 -24.76
CA SER A 277 -14.62 6.20 -26.04
C SER A 277 -14.26 4.72 -26.20
N LYS A 278 -14.03 4.02 -25.08
CA LYS A 278 -13.81 2.56 -25.03
C LYS A 278 -15.10 1.73 -24.98
N GLY A 279 -16.28 2.36 -24.94
CA GLY A 279 -17.57 1.66 -24.88
C GLY A 279 -17.87 1.04 -23.51
N PHE A 280 -17.31 1.61 -22.43
CA PHE A 280 -17.55 1.16 -21.05
C PHE A 280 -18.53 2.05 -20.28
N ILE A 281 -18.97 3.16 -20.86
CA ILE A 281 -20.00 4.03 -20.29
C ILE A 281 -21.32 3.86 -21.04
N TYR A 282 -22.44 3.87 -20.30
CA TYR A 282 -23.79 3.83 -20.86
C TYR A 282 -24.78 4.65 -20.03
N LYS A 283 -25.92 4.98 -20.62
CA LYS A 283 -27.02 5.68 -19.93
C LYS A 283 -28.15 4.72 -19.59
N LYS A 284 -28.67 4.82 -18.38
CA LYS A 284 -29.82 4.04 -17.90
C LYS A 284 -30.50 4.77 -16.75
N ASP A 285 -31.84 4.83 -16.78
CA ASP A 285 -32.67 5.45 -15.73
C ASP A 285 -32.25 6.90 -15.42
N ASP A 286 -32.02 7.69 -16.47
CA ASP A 286 -31.53 9.09 -16.42
C ASP A 286 -30.17 9.29 -15.72
N ALA A 287 -29.46 8.21 -15.40
CA ALA A 287 -28.12 8.22 -14.85
C ALA A 287 -27.09 7.67 -15.85
N VAL A 288 -25.82 7.98 -15.61
CA VAL A 288 -24.68 7.46 -16.38
C VAL A 288 -23.96 6.40 -15.58
N TRP A 289 -23.70 5.26 -16.20
CA TRP A 289 -23.19 4.05 -15.58
C TRP A 289 -21.89 3.59 -16.25
N PHE A 290 -20.99 3.07 -15.43
CA PHE A 290 -19.80 2.34 -15.85
C PHE A 290 -20.06 0.84 -15.82
N HIS A 291 -19.76 0.16 -16.92
CA HIS A 291 -19.84 -1.30 -17.11
C HIS A 291 -18.74 -2.05 -16.34
N SER A 292 -18.65 -1.84 -15.01
CA SER A 292 -17.64 -2.48 -14.16
C SER A 292 -17.76 -4.01 -14.11
N THR A 293 -18.96 -4.56 -14.35
CA THR A 293 -19.18 -6.01 -14.38
C THR A 293 -18.42 -6.73 -15.48
N LYS A 294 -18.05 -6.03 -16.58
CA LYS A 294 -17.17 -6.58 -17.63
C LYS A 294 -15.77 -6.95 -17.10
N PHE A 295 -15.37 -6.38 -15.96
CA PHE A 295 -14.07 -6.55 -15.33
C PHE A 295 -14.18 -7.18 -13.93
N GLY A 296 -15.24 -7.95 -13.67
CA GLY A 296 -15.37 -8.75 -12.46
C GLY A 296 -15.86 -8.01 -11.20
N ASP A 297 -16.43 -6.81 -11.34
CA ASP A 297 -17.18 -6.15 -10.25
C ASP A 297 -18.57 -6.80 -10.04
N ASP A 298 -19.18 -6.61 -8.87
CA ASP A 298 -20.46 -7.27 -8.50
C ASP A 298 -21.68 -6.68 -9.24
N LYS A 299 -21.63 -5.39 -9.54
CA LYS A 299 -22.65 -4.66 -10.28
C LYS A 299 -22.05 -3.42 -10.94
N ASP A 300 -22.64 -3.02 -12.06
CA ASP A 300 -22.31 -1.75 -12.71
C ASP A 300 -22.51 -0.58 -11.74
N ARG A 301 -21.71 0.47 -11.91
CA ARG A 301 -21.65 1.59 -10.97
C ARG A 301 -22.13 2.88 -11.62
N VAL A 302 -22.96 3.62 -10.90
CA VAL A 302 -23.34 4.98 -11.29
C VAL A 302 -22.13 5.90 -11.15
N VAL A 303 -21.80 6.62 -12.23
CA VAL A 303 -20.73 7.62 -12.27
C VAL A 303 -21.27 9.04 -12.35
N ILE A 304 -22.46 9.23 -12.93
CA ILE A 304 -23.22 10.49 -12.90
C ILE A 304 -24.65 10.18 -12.47
N LYS A 305 -25.12 10.88 -11.44
CA LYS A 305 -26.47 10.74 -10.88
C LYS A 305 -27.52 11.36 -11.81
N GLN A 306 -28.79 11.16 -11.47
CA GLN A 306 -29.93 11.71 -12.21
C GLN A 306 -30.02 13.25 -12.18
N ASP A 307 -29.47 13.87 -11.14
CA ASP A 307 -29.38 15.34 -10.99
C ASP A 307 -28.22 15.95 -11.80
N GLY A 308 -27.40 15.12 -12.46
CA GLY A 308 -26.24 15.53 -13.23
C GLY A 308 -24.93 15.59 -12.44
N ASP A 309 -24.96 15.37 -11.13
CA ASP A 309 -23.75 15.41 -10.31
C ASP A 309 -22.91 14.14 -10.44
N TYR A 310 -21.59 14.30 -10.37
CA TYR A 310 -20.66 13.19 -10.25
C TYR A 310 -20.88 12.42 -8.94
N THR A 311 -20.66 11.10 -8.98
CA THR A 311 -20.57 10.28 -7.76
C THR A 311 -19.14 10.32 -7.20
N TYR A 312 -18.95 9.99 -5.92
CA TYR A 312 -17.59 9.80 -5.35
C TYR A 312 -16.78 8.76 -6.13
N PHE A 313 -17.46 7.77 -6.69
CA PHE A 313 -16.80 6.77 -7.53
C PHE A 313 -16.26 7.36 -8.85
N ALA A 314 -16.85 8.44 -9.37
CA ALA A 314 -16.27 9.15 -10.51
C ALA A 314 -14.96 9.87 -10.13
N SER A 315 -14.86 10.42 -8.91
CA SER A 315 -13.58 10.93 -8.37
C SER A 315 -12.54 9.80 -8.28
N ASP A 316 -12.93 8.62 -7.76
CA ASP A 316 -12.03 7.46 -7.68
C ASP A 316 -11.52 7.02 -9.06
N ILE A 317 -12.39 7.02 -10.07
CA ILE A 317 -12.03 6.72 -11.46
C ILE A 317 -10.96 7.70 -11.96
N ALA A 318 -11.18 9.00 -11.73
CA ALA A 318 -10.26 10.05 -12.13
C ALA A 318 -8.90 9.90 -11.44
N TYR A 319 -8.91 9.62 -10.13
CA TYR A 319 -7.71 9.45 -9.34
C TYR A 319 -6.88 8.25 -9.82
N HIS A 320 -7.52 7.11 -10.08
CA HIS A 320 -6.81 5.92 -10.55
C HIS A 320 -6.31 6.07 -11.99
N LYS A 321 -7.04 6.79 -12.86
CA LYS A 321 -6.53 7.17 -14.18
C LYS A 321 -5.32 8.09 -14.06
N ASP A 322 -5.35 9.08 -13.18
CA ASP A 322 -4.23 10.00 -12.96
C ASP A 322 -2.95 9.25 -12.53
N LYS A 323 -3.06 8.26 -11.64
CA LYS A 323 -1.94 7.36 -11.30
C LYS A 323 -1.34 6.71 -12.56
N LEU A 324 -2.18 6.22 -13.47
CA LEU A 324 -1.71 5.60 -14.72
C LEU A 324 -1.08 6.63 -15.68
N ASP A 325 -1.68 7.81 -15.81
CA ASP A 325 -1.15 8.90 -16.65
C ASP A 325 0.23 9.37 -16.15
N ARG A 326 0.49 9.28 -14.84
CA ARG A 326 1.81 9.54 -14.23
C ARG A 326 2.84 8.43 -14.45
N GLY A 327 2.44 7.32 -15.09
CA GLY A 327 3.32 6.24 -15.53
C GLY A 327 3.62 5.18 -14.49
N PHE A 328 2.77 5.01 -13.46
CA PHE A 328 2.93 3.93 -12.49
C PHE A 328 2.55 2.58 -13.10
N GLU A 329 3.47 1.61 -13.00
CA GLU A 329 3.27 0.24 -13.51
C GLU A 329 2.59 -0.67 -12.48
N SER A 330 2.58 -0.27 -11.21
CA SER A 330 1.86 -0.97 -10.14
C SER A 330 1.36 0.01 -9.10
N ILE A 331 0.18 -0.29 -8.56
CA ILE A 331 -0.51 0.53 -7.58
C ILE A 331 -0.78 -0.34 -6.36
N ILE A 332 -0.36 0.15 -5.19
CA ILE A 332 -0.63 -0.49 -3.91
C ILE A 332 -1.39 0.48 -3.02
N ASP A 333 -2.61 0.12 -2.67
CA ASP A 333 -3.40 0.91 -1.73
C ASP A 333 -3.50 0.21 -0.37
N ILE A 334 -3.42 0.98 0.70
CA ILE A 334 -3.46 0.46 2.07
C ILE A 334 -4.71 1.00 2.77
N TRP A 335 -5.73 0.16 2.86
CA TRP A 335 -7.05 0.54 3.35
C TRP A 335 -7.42 -0.15 4.67
N GLY A 336 -8.45 0.38 5.32
CA GLY A 336 -9.12 -0.34 6.40
C GLY A 336 -9.84 -1.60 5.91
N ALA A 337 -9.91 -2.64 6.73
CA ALA A 337 -10.56 -3.91 6.40
C ALA A 337 -12.06 -3.79 6.04
N ASP A 338 -12.70 -2.72 6.47
CA ASP A 338 -14.07 -2.35 6.11
C ASP A 338 -14.24 -2.04 4.61
N HIS A 339 -13.15 -1.73 3.89
CA HIS A 339 -13.17 -1.41 2.46
C HIS A 339 -12.95 -2.62 1.55
N HIS A 340 -12.93 -3.85 2.08
CA HIS A 340 -12.69 -5.07 1.29
C HIS A 340 -13.64 -5.23 0.08
N GLY A 341 -14.91 -4.85 0.25
CA GLY A 341 -15.92 -4.91 -0.82
C GLY A 341 -15.72 -3.89 -1.94
N TYR A 342 -14.84 -2.91 -1.73
CA TYR A 342 -14.50 -1.88 -2.71
C TYR A 342 -13.38 -2.31 -3.67
N ILE A 343 -12.62 -3.34 -3.32
CA ILE A 343 -11.46 -3.79 -4.09
C ILE A 343 -11.84 -4.22 -5.52
N PRO A 344 -12.87 -5.06 -5.76
CA PRO A 344 -13.26 -5.44 -7.12
C PRO A 344 -13.65 -4.23 -7.97
N ARG A 345 -14.26 -3.23 -7.32
CA ARG A 345 -14.68 -1.99 -7.97
C ARG A 345 -13.48 -1.20 -8.50
N ILE A 346 -12.46 -0.93 -7.69
CA ILE A 346 -11.28 -0.20 -8.17
C ILE A 346 -10.46 -1.04 -9.16
N ARG A 347 -10.37 -2.36 -8.95
CA ARG A 347 -9.75 -3.25 -9.94
C ARG A 347 -10.41 -3.14 -11.31
N SER A 348 -11.75 -3.08 -11.36
CA SER A 348 -12.49 -2.92 -12.61
C SER A 348 -12.15 -1.64 -13.37
N VAL A 349 -11.87 -0.55 -12.63
CA VAL A 349 -11.45 0.74 -13.20
C VAL A 349 -10.07 0.61 -13.84
N LEU A 350 -9.12 0.04 -13.10
CA LEU A 350 -7.74 -0.12 -13.57
C LEU A 350 -7.65 -1.04 -14.79
N GLU A 351 -8.42 -2.13 -14.81
CA GLU A 351 -8.52 -3.02 -15.98
C GLU A 351 -9.17 -2.32 -17.19
N ALA A 352 -10.16 -1.45 -16.98
CA ALA A 352 -10.74 -0.64 -18.05
C ALA A 352 -9.76 0.39 -18.64
N PHE A 353 -8.75 0.79 -17.87
CA PHE A 353 -7.61 1.58 -18.31
C PHE A 353 -6.38 0.74 -18.68
N ASP A 354 -6.58 -0.55 -18.99
CA ASP A 354 -5.57 -1.48 -19.50
C ASP A 354 -4.45 -1.85 -18.51
N LEU A 355 -4.60 -1.55 -17.21
CA LEU A 355 -3.69 -2.07 -16.18
C LEU A 355 -4.10 -3.51 -15.81
N PRO A 356 -3.22 -4.51 -15.93
CA PRO A 356 -3.52 -5.88 -15.52
C PRO A 356 -3.86 -5.97 -14.03
N GLY A 357 -4.90 -6.72 -13.68
CA GLY A 357 -5.39 -6.84 -12.30
C GLY A 357 -4.32 -7.28 -11.29
N GLU A 358 -3.29 -8.04 -11.69
CA GLU A 358 -2.19 -8.43 -10.79
C GLU A 358 -1.27 -7.27 -10.35
N ARG A 359 -1.27 -6.17 -11.10
CA ARG A 359 -0.49 -4.94 -10.84
C ARG A 359 -1.17 -4.01 -9.84
N PHE A 360 -2.42 -4.30 -9.47
CA PHE A 360 -3.13 -3.62 -8.41
C PHE A 360 -3.21 -4.50 -7.16
N ARG A 361 -2.72 -3.99 -6.02
CA ARG A 361 -2.76 -4.69 -4.74
C ARG A 361 -3.40 -3.80 -3.69
N VAL A 362 -4.29 -4.38 -2.89
CA VAL A 362 -4.84 -3.72 -1.71
C VAL A 362 -4.39 -4.48 -0.47
N ILE A 363 -3.77 -3.76 0.46
CA ILE A 363 -3.39 -4.29 1.77
C ILE A 363 -4.43 -3.81 2.77
N LEU A 364 -5.19 -4.76 3.33
CA LEU A 364 -6.22 -4.45 4.32
C LEU A 364 -5.64 -4.47 5.72
N ILE A 365 -5.74 -3.33 6.40
CA ILE A 365 -5.34 -3.15 7.78
C ILE A 365 -6.55 -3.31 8.69
N GLN A 366 -6.39 -4.15 9.72
CA GLN A 366 -7.41 -4.37 10.73
C GLN A 366 -7.54 -3.15 11.65
N MET A 367 -8.78 -2.80 12.01
CA MET A 367 -9.08 -1.70 12.93
C MET A 367 -8.36 -1.88 14.28
N VAL A 368 -7.96 -0.76 14.87
CA VAL A 368 -7.30 -0.73 16.19
C VAL A 368 -8.37 -0.53 17.26
N SER A 369 -8.45 -1.49 18.19
CA SER A 369 -9.31 -1.40 19.37
C SER A 369 -8.52 -0.88 20.56
N LEU A 370 -8.99 0.21 21.16
CA LEU A 370 -8.45 0.72 22.41
C LEU A 370 -9.17 0.08 23.59
N LEU A 371 -8.38 -0.45 24.54
CA LEU A 371 -8.89 -0.98 25.79
C LEU A 371 -8.47 -0.06 26.93
N ARG A 372 -9.41 0.34 27.78
CA ARG A 372 -9.13 1.02 29.06
C ARG A 372 -9.60 0.09 30.19
N HIS A 373 -8.66 -0.35 31.02
CA HIS A 373 -8.91 -1.37 32.07
C HIS A 373 -9.57 -2.65 31.52
N GLY A 374 -9.18 -3.07 30.31
CA GLY A 374 -9.73 -4.27 29.66
C GLY A 374 -11.08 -4.06 28.95
N VAL A 375 -11.67 -2.85 29.02
CA VAL A 375 -12.95 -2.53 28.38
C VAL A 375 -12.73 -1.72 27.09
N PRO A 376 -13.38 -2.07 25.96
CA PRO A 376 -13.30 -1.31 24.72
C PRO A 376 -13.78 0.14 24.87
N VAL A 377 -13.02 1.07 24.30
CA VAL A 377 -13.37 2.49 24.23
C VAL A 377 -13.57 2.88 22.77
N GLN A 378 -14.69 3.53 22.44
CA GLN A 378 -14.94 4.06 21.09
C GLN A 378 -14.18 5.37 20.85
N MET A 379 -13.62 5.50 19.64
CA MET A 379 -12.99 6.74 19.18
C MET A 379 -13.95 7.54 18.30
N SER A 380 -14.03 8.86 18.49
CA SER A 380 -14.80 9.77 17.64
C SER A 380 -14.12 11.14 17.50
N LYS A 381 -13.73 11.49 16.27
CA LYS A 381 -13.17 12.83 15.95
C LYS A 381 -14.19 13.95 16.23
N ARG A 382 -15.46 13.73 15.88
CA ARG A 382 -16.53 14.72 16.09
C ARG A 382 -16.82 14.99 17.56
N ALA A 383 -16.81 13.95 18.39
CA ALA A 383 -17.04 14.08 19.83
C ALA A 383 -15.77 14.39 20.65
N GLY A 384 -14.62 14.55 20.00
CA GLY A 384 -13.34 14.85 20.67
C GLY A 384 -12.72 13.66 21.44
N THR A 385 -13.30 12.46 21.35
CA THR A 385 -12.83 11.29 22.10
C THR A 385 -11.90 10.43 21.26
N PHE A 386 -10.60 10.76 21.21
CA PHE A 386 -9.60 9.94 20.53
C PHE A 386 -8.23 10.07 21.20
N ILE A 387 -7.34 9.12 20.92
CA ILE A 387 -5.92 9.21 21.29
C ILE A 387 -5.18 9.62 20.02
N THR A 388 -4.56 10.79 20.04
CA THR A 388 -3.77 11.30 18.92
C THR A 388 -2.64 10.34 18.57
N LEU A 389 -2.16 10.41 17.32
CA LEU A 389 -0.90 9.78 16.95
C LEU A 389 0.24 10.41 17.76
#